data_AF-A0A4Y3PR59-F1
#
_entry.id   AF-A0A4Y3PR59-F1
#
_cell.length_a   1.000
_cell.length_b   1.000
_cell.length_c   1.000
_cell.angle_alpha   90.00
_cell.angle_beta   90.00
_cell.angle_gamma   90.00
#
_symmetry.space_group_name_H-M   'P 1'
#
loop_
_entity.id
_entity.type
_entity.pdbx_description
1 polymer ?
#
loop_
_entity_poly.entity_id
_entity_poly.type
_entity_poly.pdbx_seq_one_letter_code
_entity_poly.pdbx_strand_id
1 'polypeptide(L)'
;MKISNYKGFLVINDYHEIIDYEVEYKVLNCFLEEGDMFLFNGGVIASCHNCNQFIRDRLVIEDNEWIDFFPPDEDCDLASKTAWYYAISKDEVIQALRYNGLFSCVVLKKGRNLSERSFELFHLEEDLGSSLYIRESTPGKFVNMVLPRIKEIISVN
;
A
#
# COMPACT_ATOMS: atom_id res chain seq x y z
N MET A 1 -4.76 -11.10 15.85
CA MET A 1 -5.17 -10.14 14.81
C MET A 1 -6.59 -9.63 15.06
N LYS A 2 -6.74 -8.33 15.32
CA LYS A 2 -8.03 -7.66 15.56
C LYS A 2 -8.37 -6.77 14.37
N ILE A 3 -9.63 -6.80 13.93
CA ILE A 3 -10.12 -5.98 12.81
C ILE A 3 -11.12 -4.96 13.33
N SER A 4 -10.95 -3.70 12.93
CA SER A 4 -11.86 -2.60 13.26
C SER A 4 -12.23 -1.81 12.01
N ASN A 5 -13.12 -0.83 12.17
CA ASN A 5 -13.46 0.14 11.14
C ASN A 5 -13.10 1.54 11.65
N TYR A 6 -12.47 2.34 10.81
CA TYR A 6 -12.13 3.73 11.12
C TYR A 6 -12.30 4.60 9.88
N LYS A 7 -13.21 5.58 9.92
CA LYS A 7 -13.43 6.56 8.83
C LYS A 7 -13.56 5.93 7.42
N GLY A 8 -14.24 4.78 7.32
CA GLY A 8 -14.43 4.07 6.05
C GLY A 8 -13.28 3.16 5.63
N PHE A 9 -12.27 2.98 6.48
CA PHE A 9 -11.22 1.98 6.34
C PHE A 9 -11.50 0.76 7.20
N LEU A 10 -11.20 -0.41 6.65
CA LEU A 10 -10.97 -1.63 7.43
C LEU A 10 -9.56 -1.56 8.00
N VAL A 11 -9.38 -1.90 9.27
CA VAL A 11 -8.09 -1.75 9.95
C VAL A 11 -7.68 -3.06 10.57
N ILE A 12 -6.51 -3.57 10.17
CA ILE A 12 -5.81 -4.63 10.90
C ILE A 12 -4.98 -3.94 11.97
N ASN A 13 -5.42 -4.07 13.22
CA ASN A 13 -4.74 -3.48 14.37
C ASN A 13 -3.54 -4.35 14.76
N ASP A 14 -2.56 -3.73 15.41
CA ASP A 14 -1.36 -4.39 15.94
C ASP A 14 -0.52 -5.09 14.84
N TYR A 15 -0.47 -4.48 13.66
CA TYR A 15 0.28 -4.95 12.49
C TYR A 15 1.81 -4.97 12.72
N HIS A 16 2.31 -4.16 13.66
CA HIS A 16 3.74 -4.07 14.05
C HIS A 16 4.37 -5.38 14.55
N GLU A 17 3.58 -6.39 14.95
CA GLU A 17 4.12 -7.70 15.35
C GLU A 17 4.73 -8.46 14.16
N ILE A 18 4.47 -8.02 12.91
CA ILE A 18 5.06 -8.56 11.69
C ILE A 18 6.41 -7.87 11.43
N ILE A 19 7.46 -8.28 12.15
CA ILE A 19 8.80 -7.64 12.07
C ILE A 19 9.60 -8.09 10.82
N ASP A 20 9.11 -9.09 10.08
CA ASP A 20 9.80 -9.66 8.92
C ASP A 20 9.16 -9.23 7.60
N TYR A 21 9.93 -8.53 6.76
CA TYR A 21 9.55 -8.15 5.39
C TYR A 21 9.10 -9.33 4.53
N GLU A 22 9.58 -10.54 4.82
CA GLU A 22 9.11 -11.76 4.15
C GLU A 22 7.66 -12.11 4.52
N VAL A 23 7.30 -11.95 5.80
CA VAL A 23 5.92 -12.17 6.26
C VAL A 23 5.02 -11.05 5.77
N GLU A 24 5.50 -9.80 5.82
CA GLU A 24 4.78 -8.65 5.29
C GLU A 24 4.53 -8.77 3.79
N TYR A 25 5.53 -9.18 3.01
CA TYR A 25 5.35 -9.51 1.60
C TYR A 25 4.27 -10.58 1.40
N LYS A 26 4.29 -11.67 2.18
CA LYS A 26 3.28 -12.73 2.07
C LYS A 26 1.87 -12.18 2.35
N VAL A 27 1.74 -11.32 3.36
CA VAL A 27 0.47 -10.66 3.70
C VAL A 27 0.01 -9.76 2.56
N LEU A 28 0.88 -8.89 2.02
CA LEU A 28 0.55 -8.06 0.88
C LEU A 28 0.15 -8.90 -0.34
N ASN A 29 0.86 -9.99 -0.61
CA ASN A 29 0.56 -10.90 -1.72
C ASN A 29 -0.83 -11.57 -1.59
N CYS A 30 -1.48 -11.52 -0.43
CA CYS A 30 -2.89 -11.93 -0.28
C CYS A 30 -3.87 -11.02 -1.02
N PHE A 31 -3.48 -9.78 -1.31
CA PHE A 31 -4.33 -8.80 -1.98
C PHE A 31 -4.26 -8.89 -3.51
N LEU A 32 -3.24 -9.56 -4.06
CA LEU A 32 -3.07 -9.72 -5.50
C LEU A 32 -3.93 -10.86 -6.05
N GLU A 33 -4.55 -10.60 -7.20
CA GLU A 33 -5.09 -11.58 -8.14
C GLU A 33 -4.21 -11.69 -9.39
N GLU A 34 -4.58 -12.59 -10.31
CA GLU A 34 -3.82 -12.79 -11.55
C GLU A 34 -3.78 -11.51 -12.41
N GLY A 35 -2.56 -11.03 -12.66
CA GLY A 35 -2.29 -9.83 -13.44
C GLY A 35 -2.31 -8.52 -12.64
N ASP A 36 -2.48 -8.59 -11.32
CA ASP A 36 -2.32 -7.45 -10.43
C ASP A 36 -0.85 -7.12 -10.16
N MET A 37 -0.61 -5.88 -9.77
CA MET A 37 0.67 -5.37 -9.30
C MET A 37 0.44 -4.37 -8.16
N PHE A 38 1.50 -4.11 -7.39
CA PHE A 38 1.52 -3.01 -6.44
C PHE A 38 2.06 -1.76 -7.10
N LEU A 39 1.42 -0.63 -6.79
CA LEU A 39 1.98 0.70 -7.01
C LEU A 39 2.22 1.33 -5.64
N PHE A 40 3.49 1.58 -5.33
CA PHE A 40 3.91 2.23 -4.09
C PHE A 40 4.00 3.74 -4.30
N ASN A 41 3.57 4.48 -3.29
CA ASN A 41 3.72 5.92 -3.26
C ASN A 41 5.20 6.27 -3.00
N GLY A 42 5.80 7.01 -3.93
CA GLY A 42 7.18 7.50 -3.86
C GLY A 42 7.31 8.93 -3.31
N GLY A 43 6.20 9.56 -2.92
CA GLY A 43 6.12 10.94 -2.46
C GLY A 43 6.00 11.95 -3.60
N VAL A 44 6.21 13.24 -3.28
CA VAL A 44 6.15 14.33 -4.25
C VAL A 44 7.46 14.42 -5.05
N ILE A 45 7.37 14.46 -6.38
CA ILE A 45 8.53 14.45 -7.30
C ILE A 45 9.52 15.60 -7.04
N ALA A 46 9.05 16.75 -6.54
CA ALA A 46 9.91 17.91 -6.27
C ALA A 46 11.01 17.64 -5.22
N SER A 47 10.82 16.67 -4.31
CA SER A 47 11.84 16.27 -3.32
C SER A 47 12.79 15.15 -3.80
N CYS A 48 12.63 14.71 -5.05
CA CYS A 48 13.23 13.49 -5.59
C CYS A 48 14.70 13.59 -6.04
N HIS A 49 15.47 14.62 -5.66
CA HIS A 49 16.87 14.73 -6.10
C HIS A 49 17.73 13.54 -5.62
N ASN A 50 17.34 12.86 -4.53
CA ASN A 50 17.98 11.66 -3.97
C ASN A 50 17.16 10.36 -4.11
N CYS A 51 16.10 10.32 -4.94
CA CYS A 51 15.35 9.08 -5.15
C CYS A 51 16.28 7.95 -5.63
N ASN A 52 16.20 6.81 -4.96
CA ASN A 52 16.90 5.58 -5.31
C ASN A 52 16.65 5.24 -6.79
N GLN A 53 17.69 4.79 -7.51
CA GLN A 53 17.62 4.45 -8.94
C GLN A 53 16.46 3.48 -9.22
N PHE A 54 16.19 2.55 -8.30
CA PHE A 54 15.05 1.64 -8.35
C PHE A 54 13.70 2.35 -8.56
N ILE A 55 13.41 3.41 -7.80
CA ILE A 55 12.15 4.16 -7.90
C ILE A 55 12.08 4.90 -9.25
N ARG A 56 13.20 5.47 -9.70
CA ARG A 56 13.27 6.21 -10.96
C ARG A 56 13.02 5.28 -12.16
N ASP A 57 13.62 4.10 -12.16
CA ASP A 57 13.49 3.11 -13.25
C ASP A 57 12.08 2.50 -13.32
N ARG A 58 11.32 2.59 -12.23
CA ARG A 58 10.00 1.99 -12.06
C ARG A 58 8.88 3.04 -11.94
N LEU A 59 9.18 4.32 -12.15
CA LEU A 59 8.20 5.40 -12.12
C LEU A 59 7.23 5.23 -13.29
N VAL A 60 5.93 5.20 -13.02
CA VAL A 60 4.91 4.99 -14.08
C VAL A 60 3.89 6.09 -14.13
N ILE A 61 3.59 6.72 -13.00
CA ILE A 61 2.42 7.57 -12.92
C ILE A 61 2.79 8.86 -12.18
N GLU A 62 2.66 9.97 -12.90
CA GLU A 62 2.52 11.30 -12.31
C GLU A 62 1.04 11.69 -12.44
N ASP A 63 0.18 11.15 -11.57
CA ASP A 63 -1.25 11.50 -11.56
C ASP A 63 -1.49 12.67 -10.62
N ASN A 64 -2.59 13.38 -10.86
CA ASN A 64 -3.15 14.37 -9.94
C ASN A 64 -4.16 13.74 -8.97
N GLU A 65 -4.38 12.41 -9.05
CA GLU A 65 -5.26 11.72 -8.12
C GLU A 65 -4.58 11.55 -6.75
N TRP A 66 -5.11 12.26 -5.75
CA TRP A 66 -4.63 12.19 -4.37
C TRP A 66 -5.12 10.90 -3.70
N ILE A 67 -4.19 10.01 -3.40
CA ILE A 67 -4.44 8.78 -2.64
C ILE A 67 -3.52 8.80 -1.44
N ASP A 68 -4.02 9.43 -0.38
CA ASP A 68 -3.35 9.47 0.91
C ASP A 68 -4.40 9.24 2.00
N PHE A 69 -3.93 8.71 3.12
CA PHE A 69 -4.73 8.55 4.33
C PHE A 69 -5.14 9.91 4.91
N PHE A 70 -4.26 10.91 4.76
CA PHE A 70 -4.51 12.28 5.19
C PHE A 70 -4.88 13.13 3.96
N PRO A 71 -6.06 13.78 3.93
CA PRO A 71 -6.35 14.74 2.87
C PRO A 71 -5.30 15.87 2.93
N PRO A 72 -4.98 16.49 1.79
CA PRO A 72 -4.10 17.64 1.82
C PRO A 72 -4.75 18.73 2.69
N ASP A 73 -3.93 19.49 3.42
CA ASP A 73 -4.39 20.74 4.02
C ASP A 73 -5.03 21.62 2.91
N GLU A 74 -6.03 22.43 3.24
CA GLU A 74 -6.73 23.27 2.24
C GLU A 74 -5.78 24.18 1.42
N ASP A 75 -4.58 24.43 1.94
CA ASP A 75 -3.50 25.21 1.32
C ASP A 75 -2.47 24.37 0.54
N CYS A 76 -2.62 23.04 0.48
CA CYS A 76 -1.72 22.19 -0.28
C CYS A 76 -2.02 22.32 -1.77
N ASP A 77 -1.04 22.84 -2.52
CA ASP A 77 -1.14 23.00 -3.95
C ASP A 77 -1.27 21.61 -4.61
N LEU A 78 -2.51 21.28 -5.01
CA LEU A 78 -2.89 20.04 -5.73
C LEU A 78 -2.12 19.87 -7.05
N ALA A 79 -1.34 20.87 -7.46
CA ALA A 79 -0.41 20.81 -8.57
C ALA A 79 0.82 19.92 -8.32
N SER A 80 1.06 19.49 -7.08
CA SER A 80 2.16 18.58 -6.74
C SER A 80 1.81 17.13 -7.12
N LYS A 81 2.23 16.71 -8.31
CA LYS A 81 2.03 15.33 -8.78
C LYS A 81 2.68 14.32 -7.83
N THR A 82 1.90 13.33 -7.41
CA THR A 82 2.40 12.20 -6.61
C THR A 82 3.14 11.23 -7.53
N ALA A 83 4.35 10.83 -7.14
CA ALA A 83 5.09 9.79 -7.82
C ALA A 83 4.59 8.41 -7.40
N TRP A 84 4.23 7.56 -8.37
CA TRP A 84 3.99 6.15 -8.12
C TRP A 84 4.97 5.28 -8.89
N TYR A 85 5.49 4.25 -8.22
CA TYR A 85 6.37 3.27 -8.82
C TYR A 85 5.83 1.85 -8.60
N TYR A 86 6.00 0.98 -9.60
CA TYR A 86 5.52 -0.39 -9.50
C TYR A 86 6.57 -1.32 -8.91
N ALA A 87 6.08 -2.31 -8.17
CA ALA A 87 6.84 -3.48 -7.77
C ALA A 87 6.06 -4.73 -8.19
N ILE A 88 6.70 -5.60 -8.97
CA ILE A 88 6.05 -6.80 -9.55
C ILE A 88 6.61 -8.06 -8.90
N SER A 89 7.93 -8.14 -8.77
CA SER A 89 8.57 -9.31 -8.16
C SER A 89 8.58 -9.19 -6.64
N LYS A 90 8.68 -10.34 -5.97
CA LYS A 90 8.88 -10.42 -4.53
C LYS A 90 10.02 -9.51 -4.04
N ASP A 91 11.18 -9.58 -4.71
CA ASP A 91 12.36 -8.83 -4.29
C ASP A 91 12.14 -7.31 -4.42
N GLU A 92 11.42 -6.88 -5.45
CA GLU A 92 11.05 -5.47 -5.63
C GLU A 92 10.07 -4.99 -4.57
N VAL A 93 9.09 -5.81 -4.19
CA VAL A 93 8.14 -5.47 -3.13
C VAL A 93 8.87 -5.35 -1.80
N ILE A 94 9.73 -6.32 -1.47
CA ILE A 94 10.57 -6.26 -0.26
C ILE A 94 11.50 -5.04 -0.29
N GLN A 95 12.06 -4.70 -1.47
CA GLN A 95 12.88 -3.50 -1.62
C GLN A 95 12.07 -2.22 -1.40
N ALA A 96 10.82 -2.15 -1.85
CA ALA A 96 9.92 -1.03 -1.59
C ALA A 96 9.61 -0.90 -0.10
N LEU A 97 9.31 -2.01 0.58
CA LEU A 97 9.07 -2.03 2.04
C LEU A 97 10.31 -1.62 2.85
N ARG A 98 11.51 -1.99 2.40
CA ARG A 98 12.76 -1.53 3.03
C ARG A 98 13.02 -0.05 2.83
N TYR A 99 12.62 0.49 1.68
CA TYR A 99 12.77 1.91 1.39
C TYR A 99 11.84 2.76 2.26
N ASN A 100 10.60 2.30 2.45
CA ASN A 100 9.64 2.94 3.33
C ASN A 100 8.84 1.88 4.11
N GLY A 101 9.23 1.66 5.36
CA GLY A 101 8.58 0.69 6.25
C GLY A 101 7.15 1.09 6.64
N LEU A 102 6.81 2.38 6.57
CA LEU A 102 5.44 2.87 6.70
C LEU A 102 4.93 3.24 5.31
N PHE A 103 4.48 2.23 4.56
CA PHE A 103 4.17 2.40 3.15
C PHE A 103 2.73 2.87 2.91
N SER A 104 2.55 3.48 1.74
CA SER A 104 1.25 3.62 1.10
C SER A 104 1.33 2.97 -0.27
N CYS A 105 0.42 2.05 -0.57
CA CYS A 105 0.38 1.40 -1.87
C CYS A 105 -1.05 1.08 -2.31
N VAL A 106 -1.21 0.86 -3.60
CA VAL A 106 -2.48 0.42 -4.18
C VAL A 106 -2.28 -0.88 -4.95
N VAL A 107 -3.36 -1.66 -5.03
CA VAL A 107 -3.43 -2.87 -5.84
C VAL A 107 -4.16 -2.54 -7.13
N LEU A 108 -3.49 -2.73 -8.26
CA LEU A 108 -4.01 -2.37 -9.57
C LEU A 108 -3.67 -3.44 -10.60
N LYS A 109 -4.60 -3.69 -11.53
CA LYS A 109 -4.32 -4.57 -12.65
C LYS A 109 -3.36 -3.91 -13.65
N LYS A 110 -2.39 -4.66 -14.15
CA LYS A 110 -1.38 -4.14 -15.08
C LYS A 110 -2.05 -3.46 -16.29
N GLY A 111 -1.62 -2.22 -16.59
CA GLY A 111 -2.10 -1.43 -17.71
C GLY A 111 -3.44 -0.70 -17.48
N ARG A 112 -3.96 -0.68 -16.25
CA ARG A 112 -5.16 0.09 -15.87
C ARG A 112 -4.81 1.45 -15.27
N ASN A 113 -5.82 2.32 -15.16
CA ASN A 113 -5.69 3.63 -14.52
C ASN A 113 -5.77 3.52 -13.00
N LEU A 114 -5.19 4.49 -12.28
CA LEU A 114 -5.16 4.50 -10.82
C LEU A 114 -6.55 4.49 -10.18
N SER A 115 -7.54 5.10 -10.84
CA SER A 115 -8.96 5.08 -10.46
C SER A 115 -9.62 3.69 -10.51
N GLU A 116 -9.01 2.72 -11.20
CA GLU A 116 -9.49 1.33 -11.31
C GLU A 116 -8.85 0.39 -10.25
N ARG A 117 -8.15 0.94 -9.25
CA ARG A 117 -7.51 0.15 -8.18
C ARG A 117 -8.53 -0.70 -7.40
N SER A 118 -8.11 -1.89 -7.00
CA SER A 118 -8.93 -2.80 -6.18
C SER A 118 -8.84 -2.49 -4.69
N PHE A 119 -7.65 -2.09 -4.23
CA PHE A 119 -7.38 -1.80 -2.83
C PHE A 119 -6.44 -0.60 -2.70
N GLU A 120 -6.63 0.16 -1.62
CA GLU A 120 -5.66 1.11 -1.08
C GLU A 120 -5.19 0.60 0.28
N LEU A 121 -3.88 0.57 0.48
CA LEU A 121 -3.23 0.01 1.66
C LEU A 121 -2.31 1.05 2.27
N PHE A 122 -2.49 1.32 3.56
CA PHE A 122 -1.68 2.28 4.31
C PHE A 122 -1.18 1.63 5.59
N HIS A 123 0.13 1.52 5.73
CA HIS A 123 0.75 1.07 6.95
C HIS A 123 1.19 2.29 7.75
N LEU A 124 0.52 2.51 8.87
CA LEU A 124 0.67 3.72 9.68
C LEU A 124 1.07 3.37 11.11
N GLU A 125 1.95 4.19 11.67
CA GLU A 125 2.29 4.15 13.09
C GLU A 125 1.15 4.73 13.94
N GLU A 126 0.93 4.14 15.10
CA GLU A 126 -0.04 4.53 16.11
C GLU A 126 0.65 4.57 17.49
N ASP A 127 0.04 5.21 18.48
CA ASP A 127 0.64 5.40 19.82
C ASP A 127 1.11 4.09 20.49
N LEU A 128 0.52 2.94 20.15
CA LEU A 128 0.83 1.63 20.73
C LEU A 128 1.34 0.60 19.72
N GLY A 129 1.69 1.02 18.49
CA GLY A 129 2.18 0.10 17.47
C GLY A 129 2.02 0.64 16.05
N SER A 130 1.61 -0.22 15.13
CA SER A 130 1.22 0.20 13.78
C SER A 130 0.05 -0.64 13.31
N SER A 131 -0.70 -0.12 12.35
CA SER A 131 -1.88 -0.75 11.79
C SER A 131 -1.82 -0.71 10.26
N LEU A 132 -2.43 -1.72 9.64
CA LEU A 132 -2.66 -1.73 8.20
C LEU A 132 -4.11 -1.29 7.94
N TYR A 133 -4.25 -0.11 7.37
CA TYR A 133 -5.51 0.46 6.91
C TYR A 133 -5.77 0.04 5.47
N ILE A 134 -7.01 -0.36 5.21
CA ILE A 134 -7.42 -1.00 3.96
C ILE A 134 -8.71 -0.31 3.49
N ARG A 135 -8.67 0.22 2.28
CA ARG A 135 -9.86 0.60 1.54
C ARG A 135 -10.05 -0.37 0.38
N GLU A 136 -11.27 -0.86 0.21
CA GLU A 136 -11.63 -1.74 -0.89
C GLU A 136 -12.57 -1.02 -1.85
N SER A 137 -12.31 -1.13 -3.15
CA SER A 137 -13.19 -0.55 -4.18
C SER A 137 -14.45 -1.40 -4.39
N THR A 138 -14.41 -2.68 -4.01
CA THR A 138 -15.57 -3.59 -4.02
C THR A 138 -15.85 -4.05 -2.60
N PRO A 139 -16.98 -3.65 -1.98
CA PRO A 139 -17.30 -4.01 -0.60
C PRO A 139 -17.32 -5.52 -0.36
N GLY A 140 -16.72 -5.97 0.74
CA GLY A 140 -16.64 -7.35 1.18
C GLY A 140 -15.51 -8.18 0.54
N LYS A 141 -14.77 -7.64 -0.43
CA LYS A 141 -13.68 -8.36 -1.10
C LYS A 141 -12.56 -8.71 -0.12
N PHE A 142 -12.18 -7.79 0.76
CA PHE A 142 -11.19 -8.04 1.80
C PHE A 142 -11.61 -9.20 2.70
N VAL A 143 -12.81 -9.15 3.27
CA VAL A 143 -13.29 -10.15 4.24
C VAL A 143 -13.44 -11.53 3.60
N ASN A 144 -13.91 -11.59 2.35
CA ASN A 144 -14.22 -12.85 1.69
C ASN A 144 -13.01 -13.51 1.02
N MET A 145 -12.03 -12.73 0.54
CA MET A 145 -10.93 -13.24 -0.28
C MET A 145 -9.56 -13.07 0.37
N VAL A 146 -9.28 -11.91 0.95
CA VAL A 146 -7.94 -11.56 1.43
C VAL A 146 -7.75 -12.04 2.86
N LEU A 147 -8.70 -11.73 3.74
CA LEU A 147 -8.61 -12.01 5.17
C LEU A 147 -8.40 -13.50 5.50
N PRO A 148 -9.06 -14.47 4.83
CA PRO A 148 -8.79 -15.89 5.07
C PRO A 148 -7.33 -16.26 4.78
N ARG A 149 -6.76 -15.76 3.69
CA ARG A 149 -5.36 -16.00 3.29
C ARG A 149 -4.37 -15.40 4.28
N ILE A 150 -4.64 -14.18 4.78
CA ILE A 150 -3.81 -13.55 5.81
C ILE A 150 -3.83 -14.38 7.10
N LYS A 151 -5.00 -14.87 7.52
CA LYS A 151 -5.11 -15.72 8.71
C LYS A 151 -4.28 -16.98 8.57
N GLU A 152 -4.24 -17.63 7.40
CA GLU A 152 -3.40 -18.80 7.17
C GLU A 152 -1.91 -18.50 7.37
N ILE A 153 -1.42 -17.35 6.91
CA ILE A 153 -0.02 -16.95 7.08
C ILE A 153 0.32 -16.71 8.55
N ILE A 154 -0.55 -16.00 9.27
CA ILE A 154 -0.30 -15.61 10.67
C ILE A 154 -0.54 -16.78 11.63
N SER A 155 -1.39 -17.75 11.28
CA SER A 155 -1.66 -18.92 12.14
C SER A 155 -0.55 -19.98 12.10
N VAL A 156 0.34 -19.91 11.12
CA VAL A 156 1.42 -20.90 10.88
C VAL A 156 2.76 -20.42 11.45
N ASN A 157 2.87 -19.14 11.82
CA ASN A 157 4.04 -18.56 12.51
C ASN A 157 3.73 -18.34 13.99
#